data_AF-A0A537JP60-F1
#
_entry.id   AF-A0A537JP60-F1
#
_cell.length_a   1.000
_cell.length_b   1.000
_cell.length_c   1.000
_cell.angle_alpha   90.00
_cell.angle_beta   90.00
_cell.angle_gamma   90.00
#
_symmetry.space_group_name_H-M   'P 1'
#
loop_
_entity.id
_entity.type
_entity.pdbx_description
1 polymer ?
#
loop_
_entity_poly.entity_id
_entity_poly.type
_entity_poly.pdbx_seq_one_letter_code
_entity_poly.pdbx_strand_id
1 'polypeptide(L)'
;MRQIGMYVVVRAMPGFHLDTEIARVADCVERLSGLGRPAFLLLTMTVAPWSATTPFHESGSAVATSLHWQQASEVLRAVDGMLAEARMPGYLYNHAGFLIDTPGVEERLLTQVQPRHIAPGLSSFHAYFHKEVPDPPEILASPVMARLGYVALHSGFPKPEPYRTALLDEGQIDIAGWLGLLWERGYRGPLALQAYDLGGDPYVSAERQMTYVRSVWDRFGRDPRLNPAHPAPQ
;
A
#
# COMPACT_ATOMS: atom_id res chain seq x y z
N MET A 1 11.23 -18.01 -2.25
CA MET A 1 10.47 -16.88 -1.66
C MET A 1 11.45 -15.94 -0.97
N ARG A 2 11.50 -14.67 -1.38
CA ARG A 2 12.56 -13.74 -0.95
C ARG A 2 12.26 -13.01 0.38
N GLN A 3 11.00 -12.75 0.73
CA GLN A 3 10.59 -12.15 2.00
C GLN A 3 9.18 -12.61 2.44
N ILE A 4 8.83 -12.45 3.71
CA ILE A 4 7.48 -12.70 4.28
C ILE A 4 6.91 -11.39 4.84
N GLY A 5 5.71 -11.01 4.43
CA GLY A 5 5.04 -9.82 4.93
C GLY A 5 3.80 -10.16 5.75
N MET A 6 3.46 -9.32 6.73
CA MET A 6 2.14 -9.33 7.36
C MET A 6 1.50 -7.95 7.29
N TYR A 7 0.24 -7.94 6.89
CA TYR A 7 -0.58 -6.74 6.88
C TYR A 7 -1.33 -6.57 8.20
N VAL A 8 -1.17 -5.42 8.81
CA VAL A 8 -1.76 -5.08 10.10
C VAL A 8 -2.51 -3.75 9.99
N VAL A 9 -3.79 -3.78 10.33
CA VAL A 9 -4.63 -2.59 10.48
C VAL A 9 -4.69 -2.23 11.95
N VAL A 10 -4.33 -1.00 12.31
CA VAL A 10 -4.44 -0.49 13.68
C VAL A 10 -5.67 0.40 13.81
N ARG A 11 -6.42 0.23 14.89
CA ARG A 11 -7.57 1.10 15.22
C ARG A 11 -7.09 2.32 16.00
N ALA A 12 -6.96 3.45 15.33
CA ALA A 12 -6.56 4.73 15.93
C ALA A 12 -7.79 5.63 16.09
N MET A 13 -8.74 5.20 16.93
CA MET A 13 -10.05 5.84 17.06
C MET A 13 -10.55 5.93 18.52
N PRO A 14 -11.44 6.88 18.85
CA PRO A 14 -12.02 7.02 20.19
C PRO A 14 -12.68 5.72 20.68
N GLY A 15 -12.53 5.42 21.98
CA GLY A 15 -13.12 4.23 22.61
C GLY A 15 -12.31 2.94 22.46
N PHE A 16 -11.18 2.97 21.75
CA PHE A 16 -10.22 1.86 21.71
C PHE A 16 -9.00 2.16 22.57
N HIS A 17 -8.49 1.12 23.25
CA HIS A 17 -7.27 1.22 24.03
C HIS A 17 -6.07 1.13 23.08
N LEU A 18 -5.43 2.28 22.82
CA LEU A 18 -4.29 2.38 21.91
C LEU A 18 -3.16 1.41 22.29
N ASP A 19 -2.89 1.27 23.59
CA ASP A 19 -1.88 0.37 24.13
C ASP A 19 -2.14 -1.10 23.74
N THR A 20 -3.40 -1.53 23.72
CA THR A 20 -3.78 -2.89 23.30
C THR A 20 -3.52 -3.11 21.82
N GLU A 21 -3.78 -2.11 20.98
CA GLU A 21 -3.49 -2.21 19.55
C GLU A 21 -1.98 -2.20 19.28
N ILE A 22 -1.22 -1.39 20.02
CA ILE A 22 0.25 -1.35 19.95
C ILE A 22 0.84 -2.69 20.41
N ALA A 23 0.35 -3.27 21.52
CA ALA A 23 0.77 -4.59 21.99
C ALA A 23 0.50 -5.69 20.96
N ARG A 24 -0.67 -5.66 20.29
CA ARG A 24 -0.99 -6.60 19.21
C ARG A 24 -0.03 -6.47 18.02
N VAL A 25 0.42 -5.25 17.69
CA VAL A 25 1.46 -5.05 16.66
C VAL A 25 2.81 -5.58 17.13
N ALA A 26 3.15 -5.44 18.41
CA ALA A 26 4.38 -6.00 18.97
C ALA A 26 4.42 -7.53 18.83
N ASP A 27 3.35 -8.24 19.22
CA ASP A 27 3.23 -9.69 19.04
C ASP A 27 3.41 -10.11 17.56
N CYS A 28 2.88 -9.28 16.66
CA CYS A 28 3.01 -9.47 15.23
C CYS A 28 4.47 -9.35 14.74
N VAL A 29 5.19 -8.34 15.22
CA VAL A 29 6.61 -8.12 14.91
C VAL A 29 7.49 -9.22 15.50
N GLU A 30 7.21 -9.66 16.74
CA GLU A 30 7.92 -10.76 17.38
C GLU A 30 7.77 -12.05 16.57
N ARG A 31 6.53 -12.40 16.19
CA ARG A 31 6.26 -13.60 15.38
C ARG A 31 6.97 -13.56 14.05
N LEU A 32 6.94 -12.42 13.35
CA LEU A 32 7.61 -12.26 12.06
C LEU A 32 9.13 -12.38 12.18
N SER A 33 9.73 -11.71 13.16
CA SER A 33 11.18 -11.74 13.37
C SER A 33 11.67 -13.14 13.78
N GLY A 34 10.83 -13.92 14.48
CA GLY A 34 11.09 -15.31 14.85
C GLY A 34 11.04 -16.33 13.71
N LEU A 35 10.58 -15.99 12.50
CA LEU A 35 10.46 -16.93 11.38
C LEU A 35 11.82 -17.40 10.80
N GLY A 36 12.93 -16.78 11.19
CA GLY A 36 14.27 -17.10 10.67
C GLY A 36 14.45 -16.74 9.19
N ARG A 37 13.63 -15.85 8.65
CA ARG A 37 13.63 -15.43 7.24
C ARG A 37 13.45 -13.91 7.16
N PRO A 38 13.95 -13.26 6.10
CA PRO A 38 13.66 -11.84 5.86
C PRO A 38 12.16 -11.57 5.85
N ALA A 39 11.73 -10.65 6.71
CA ALA A 39 10.34 -10.30 6.89
C ALA A 39 10.12 -8.78 6.85
N PHE A 40 8.86 -8.36 6.74
CA PHE A 40 8.47 -6.95 6.85
C PHE A 40 7.05 -6.82 7.43
N LEU A 41 6.78 -5.65 8.02
CA LEU A 41 5.44 -5.27 8.47
C LEU A 41 4.80 -4.32 7.45
N LEU A 42 3.57 -4.60 7.01
CA LEU A 42 2.75 -3.65 6.27
C LEU A 42 1.69 -3.10 7.23
N LEU A 43 1.67 -1.79 7.44
CA LEU A 43 0.86 -1.13 8.44
C LEU A 43 -0.12 -0.16 7.78
N THR A 44 -1.37 -0.14 8.24
CA THR A 44 -2.28 0.99 8.00
C THR A 44 -3.11 1.26 9.26
N MET A 45 -3.89 2.34 9.25
CA MET A 45 -4.65 2.79 10.41
C MET A 45 -6.06 3.18 10.01
N THR A 46 -7.07 2.84 10.81
CA THR A 46 -8.47 3.22 10.57
C THR A 46 -9.00 4.19 11.64
N VAL A 47 -9.96 5.05 11.25
CA VAL A 47 -10.65 6.02 12.12
C VAL A 47 -12.06 5.59 12.56
N ALA A 48 -12.68 4.63 11.88
CA ALA A 48 -14.04 4.19 12.15
C ALA A 48 -14.28 2.83 11.46
N PRO A 49 -15.32 2.06 11.84
CA PRO A 49 -15.80 1.02 10.94
C PRO A 49 -16.18 1.68 9.60
N TRP A 50 -15.47 1.28 8.55
CA TRP A 50 -15.83 1.66 7.19
C TRP A 50 -17.23 1.14 6.88
N SER A 51 -18.08 1.98 6.30
CA SER A 51 -19.33 1.56 5.68
C SER A 51 -19.15 1.44 4.18
N ALA A 52 -19.60 0.33 3.60
CA ALA A 52 -19.59 0.11 2.16
C ALA A 52 -20.42 1.14 1.36
N THR A 53 -21.26 1.91 2.06
CA THR A 53 -22.14 2.92 1.45
C THR A 53 -21.62 4.35 1.59
N THR A 54 -20.56 4.59 2.37
CA THR A 54 -20.01 5.95 2.52
C THR A 54 -19.07 6.24 1.35
N PRO A 55 -19.30 7.33 0.60
CA PRO A 55 -18.37 7.74 -0.45
C PRO A 55 -16.95 7.93 0.10
N PHE A 56 -15.93 7.54 -0.65
CA PHE A 56 -14.55 7.55 -0.13
C PHE A 56 -14.07 8.94 0.32
N HIS A 57 -14.46 10.00 -0.39
CA HIS A 57 -14.13 11.39 -0.05
C HIS A 57 -14.83 11.92 1.21
N GLU A 58 -15.82 11.19 1.74
CA GLU A 58 -16.52 11.50 2.99
C GLU A 58 -16.10 10.54 4.13
N SER A 59 -15.07 9.74 3.91
CA SER A 59 -14.59 8.72 4.84
C SER A 59 -13.11 8.87 5.15
N GLY A 60 -12.56 7.99 5.98
CA GLY A 60 -11.11 7.94 6.20
C GLY A 60 -10.54 9.24 6.78
N SER A 61 -9.55 9.80 6.11
CA SER A 61 -8.88 11.04 6.54
C SER A 61 -9.82 12.25 6.58
N ALA A 62 -10.89 12.28 5.77
CA ALA A 62 -11.81 13.40 5.69
C ALA A 62 -12.59 13.66 7.00
N VAL A 63 -12.80 12.60 7.80
CA VAL A 63 -13.51 12.66 9.10
C VAL A 63 -12.55 12.61 10.30
N ALA A 64 -11.24 12.59 10.05
CA ALA A 64 -10.24 12.45 11.08
C ALA A 64 -10.08 13.73 11.93
N THR A 65 -10.35 13.60 13.22
CA THR A 65 -10.12 14.67 14.21
C THR A 65 -8.65 14.77 14.64
N SER A 66 -8.28 15.82 15.36
CA SER A 66 -6.94 15.98 15.95
C SER A 66 -6.50 14.80 16.80
N LEU A 67 -7.43 14.18 17.54
CA LEU A 67 -7.15 12.99 18.35
C LEU A 67 -6.71 11.80 17.49
N HIS A 68 -7.35 11.57 16.33
CA HIS A 68 -6.96 10.50 15.41
C HIS A 68 -5.52 10.69 14.92
N TRP A 69 -5.16 11.92 14.54
CA TRP A 69 -3.80 12.24 14.09
C TRP A 69 -2.74 12.11 15.20
N GLN A 70 -3.10 12.48 16.42
CA GLN A 70 -2.24 12.26 17.59
C GLN A 70 -1.99 10.75 17.80
N GLN A 71 -3.07 9.96 17.87
CA GLN A 71 -2.98 8.51 18.07
C GLN A 71 -2.21 7.82 16.93
N ALA A 72 -2.43 8.22 15.68
CA ALA A 72 -1.69 7.70 14.54
C ALA A 72 -0.18 7.99 14.64
N SER A 73 0.18 9.18 15.11
CA SER A 73 1.58 9.55 15.34
C SER A 73 2.21 8.71 16.47
N GLU A 74 1.47 8.47 17.54
CA GLU A 74 1.91 7.63 18.67
C GLU A 74 2.14 6.17 18.22
N VAL A 75 1.19 5.60 17.48
CA VAL A 75 1.33 4.25 16.89
C VAL A 75 2.53 4.19 15.97
N LEU A 76 2.68 5.14 15.05
CA LEU A 76 3.77 5.09 14.08
C LEU A 76 5.16 5.16 14.75
N ARG A 77 5.30 5.98 15.81
CA ARG A 77 6.55 6.04 16.60
C ARG A 77 6.81 4.73 17.37
N ALA A 78 5.79 4.17 18.00
CA ALA A 78 5.93 2.91 18.74
C ALA A 78 6.35 1.77 17.81
N VAL A 79 5.68 1.65 16.66
CA VAL A 79 5.99 0.62 15.65
C VAL A 79 7.36 0.83 15.03
N ASP A 80 7.79 2.07 14.76
CA ASP A 80 9.15 2.34 14.25
C ASP A 80 10.23 1.87 15.25
N GLY A 81 10.01 2.07 16.56
CA GLY A 81 10.88 1.55 17.62
C GLY A 81 10.94 0.02 17.65
N MET A 82 9.78 -0.65 17.59
CA MET A 82 9.72 -2.13 17.55
C MET A 82 10.44 -2.70 16.34
N LEU A 83 10.27 -2.07 15.17
CA LEU A 83 10.93 -2.46 13.94
C LEU A 83 12.45 -2.23 13.99
N ALA A 84 12.90 -1.17 14.66
CA ALA A 84 14.32 -0.92 14.92
C ALA A 84 14.95 -2.07 15.75
N GLU A 85 14.29 -2.44 16.85
CA GLU A 85 14.75 -3.54 17.72
C GLU A 85 14.78 -4.88 16.98
N ALA A 86 13.74 -5.17 16.20
CA ALA A 86 13.65 -6.37 15.38
C ALA A 86 14.54 -6.35 14.13
N ARG A 87 15.19 -5.21 13.81
CA ARG A 87 15.96 -4.98 12.57
C ARG A 87 15.16 -5.33 11.31
N MET A 88 13.87 -4.99 11.32
CA MET A 88 12.92 -5.35 10.28
C MET A 88 12.37 -4.08 9.62
N PRO A 89 12.22 -4.03 8.29
CA PRO A 89 11.54 -2.91 7.64
C PRO A 89 10.03 -2.93 7.89
N GLY A 90 9.44 -1.74 7.92
CA GLY A 90 8.00 -1.55 7.87
C GLY A 90 7.59 -0.64 6.71
N TYR A 91 6.32 -0.75 6.31
CA TYR A 91 5.75 0.09 5.26
C TYR A 91 4.39 0.62 5.69
N LEU A 92 4.21 1.94 5.64
CA LEU A 92 2.89 2.56 5.83
C LEU A 92 2.10 2.40 4.52
N TYR A 93 0.85 1.98 4.58
CA TYR A 93 0.08 1.59 3.39
C TYR A 93 -1.19 2.40 3.25
N ASN A 94 -1.40 2.98 2.08
CA ASN A 94 -2.64 3.67 1.78
C ASN A 94 -3.79 2.68 1.49
N HIS A 95 -4.94 2.88 2.14
CA HIS A 95 -6.13 2.06 1.99
C HIS A 95 -7.37 2.95 1.94
N ALA A 96 -8.10 2.92 0.82
CA ALA A 96 -9.28 3.75 0.64
C ALA A 96 -10.30 3.49 1.78
N GLY A 97 -10.83 4.57 2.36
CA GLY A 97 -11.74 4.53 3.50
C GLY A 97 -11.11 4.44 4.89
N PHE A 98 -9.78 4.34 4.98
CA PHE A 98 -9.05 4.32 6.26
C PHE A 98 -8.43 5.69 6.58
N LEU A 99 -7.83 5.85 7.76
CA LEU A 99 -7.15 7.10 8.12
C LEU A 99 -6.05 7.44 7.11
N ILE A 100 -5.30 6.43 6.67
CA ILE A 100 -4.26 6.55 5.65
C ILE A 100 -4.87 6.12 4.33
N ASP A 101 -5.71 6.95 3.72
CA ASP A 101 -6.49 6.63 2.52
C ASP A 101 -5.77 6.99 1.21
N THR A 102 -5.10 8.14 1.21
CA THR A 102 -4.40 8.69 0.06
C THR A 102 -2.88 8.73 0.25
N PRO A 103 -2.09 8.67 -0.84
CA PRO A 103 -0.65 8.88 -0.78
C PRO A 103 -0.23 10.21 -0.13
N GLY A 104 -1.01 11.28 -0.32
CA GLY A 104 -0.73 12.58 0.30
C GLY A 104 -0.91 12.57 1.82
N VAL A 105 -1.90 11.83 2.32
CA VAL A 105 -2.09 11.64 3.77
C VAL A 105 -0.99 10.79 4.38
N GLU A 106 -0.58 9.73 3.68
CA GLU A 106 0.57 8.91 4.05
C GLU A 106 1.84 9.77 4.17
N GLU A 107 2.13 10.58 3.15
CA GLU A 107 3.26 11.50 3.12
C GLU A 107 3.22 12.50 4.28
N ARG A 108 2.05 13.07 4.58
CA ARG A 108 1.87 13.98 5.71
C ARG A 108 2.31 13.33 7.03
N LEU A 109 1.86 12.10 7.30
CA LEU A 109 2.17 11.42 8.55
C LEU A 109 3.66 11.02 8.63
N LEU A 110 4.22 10.50 7.52
CA LEU A 110 5.64 10.15 7.45
C LEU A 110 6.55 11.38 7.61
N THR A 111 6.16 12.52 7.06
CA THR A 111 6.90 13.78 7.21
C THR A 111 6.83 14.32 8.63
N GLN A 112 5.66 14.21 9.28
CA GLN A 112 5.46 14.67 10.66
C GLN A 112 6.22 13.82 11.69
N VAL A 113 6.21 12.49 11.52
CA VAL A 113 6.81 11.55 12.49
C VAL A 113 8.28 11.29 12.19
N GLN A 114 8.68 11.34 10.92
CA GLN A 114 10.02 11.04 10.41
C GLN A 114 10.56 9.67 10.85
N PRO A 115 9.79 8.57 10.66
CA PRO A 115 10.25 7.25 11.04
C PRO A 115 11.47 6.81 10.20
N ARG A 116 12.35 6.02 10.83
CA ARG A 116 13.61 5.57 10.21
C ARG A 116 13.49 4.19 9.57
N HIS A 117 12.63 3.34 10.11
CA HIS A 117 12.45 1.94 9.71
C HIS A 117 11.13 1.72 8.97
N ILE A 118 10.25 2.72 8.97
CA ILE A 118 9.03 2.72 8.17
C ILE A 118 9.22 3.59 6.93
N ALA A 119 9.04 2.98 5.76
CA ALA A 119 9.01 3.63 4.46
C ALA A 119 7.56 3.75 3.96
N PRO A 120 7.29 4.53 2.90
CA PRO A 120 5.98 4.51 2.28
C PRO A 120 5.72 3.18 1.54
N GLY A 121 4.45 2.86 1.41
CA GLY A 121 3.89 1.68 0.77
C GLY A 121 2.62 2.03 0.01
N LEU A 122 2.57 1.66 -1.26
CA LEU A 122 1.55 2.17 -2.19
C LEU A 122 0.64 1.07 -2.72
N SER A 123 -0.66 1.34 -2.79
CA SER A 123 -1.63 0.52 -3.51
C SER A 123 -2.05 1.19 -4.81
N SER A 124 -1.85 0.52 -5.94
CA SER A 124 -2.34 1.03 -7.24
C SER A 124 -3.86 1.21 -7.23
N PHE A 125 -4.57 0.34 -6.53
CA PHE A 125 -6.02 0.36 -6.45
C PHE A 125 -6.54 1.46 -5.54
N HIS A 126 -6.08 1.53 -4.28
CA HIS A 126 -6.60 2.54 -3.36
C HIS A 126 -6.21 3.97 -3.76
N ALA A 127 -5.05 4.17 -4.39
CA ALA A 127 -4.70 5.47 -4.97
C ALA A 127 -5.70 5.90 -6.07
N TYR A 128 -6.24 4.94 -6.84
CA TYR A 128 -7.13 5.23 -7.96
C TYR A 128 -8.56 5.64 -7.57
N PHE A 129 -9.01 5.36 -6.34
CA PHE A 129 -10.40 5.64 -5.92
C PHE A 129 -10.69 7.09 -5.58
N HIS A 130 -9.66 7.82 -5.18
CA HIS A 130 -9.80 9.21 -4.79
C HIS A 130 -9.57 10.07 -6.02
N LYS A 131 -10.60 10.80 -6.47
CA LYS A 131 -10.48 11.68 -7.65
C LYS A 131 -9.47 12.80 -7.43
N GLU A 132 -9.21 13.15 -6.17
CA GLU A 132 -8.23 14.16 -5.79
C GLU A 132 -6.80 13.62 -5.73
N VAL A 133 -6.60 12.29 -5.82
CA VAL A 133 -5.26 11.72 -5.85
C VAL A 133 -4.63 11.96 -7.22
N PRO A 134 -3.40 12.51 -7.27
CA PRO A 134 -2.71 12.76 -8.53
C PRO A 134 -2.44 11.49 -9.34
N ASP A 135 -2.10 11.67 -10.61
CA ASP A 135 -1.67 10.57 -11.45
C ASP A 135 -0.35 9.94 -10.94
N PRO A 136 -0.08 8.65 -11.27
CA PRO A 136 1.08 7.92 -10.75
C PRO A 136 2.44 8.61 -10.91
N PRO A 137 2.76 9.30 -12.03
CA PRO A 137 4.02 10.03 -12.16
C PRO A 137 4.21 11.13 -11.11
N GLU A 138 3.13 11.82 -10.74
CA GLU A 138 3.15 12.90 -9.75
C GLU A 138 3.27 12.34 -8.32
N ILE A 139 2.50 11.29 -7.99
CA ILE A 139 2.65 10.57 -6.71
C ILE A 139 4.11 10.15 -6.52
N LEU A 140 4.69 9.50 -7.52
CA LEU A 140 6.05 8.96 -7.47
C LEU A 140 7.14 10.04 -7.59
N ALA A 141 6.79 11.31 -7.83
CA ALA A 141 7.73 12.43 -7.81
C ALA A 141 7.93 13.02 -6.40
N SER A 142 7.08 12.67 -5.43
CA SER A 142 7.22 13.11 -4.04
C SER A 142 8.57 12.68 -3.42
N PRO A 143 9.25 13.56 -2.66
CA PRO A 143 10.48 13.19 -1.94
C PRO A 143 10.29 12.05 -0.94
N VAL A 144 9.09 11.92 -0.34
CA VAL A 144 8.80 10.80 0.56
C VAL A 144 8.73 9.50 -0.23
N MET A 145 8.11 9.52 -1.41
CA MET A 145 8.01 8.35 -2.30
C MET A 145 9.34 7.92 -2.92
N ALA A 146 10.39 8.74 -2.85
CA ALA A 146 11.75 8.28 -3.19
C ALA A 146 12.24 7.12 -2.29
N ARG A 147 11.63 6.96 -1.10
CA ARG A 147 11.87 5.86 -0.17
C ARG A 147 10.86 4.71 -0.31
N LEU A 148 10.02 4.69 -1.36
CA LEU A 148 8.99 3.67 -1.56
C LEU A 148 9.54 2.27 -1.34
N GLY A 149 8.98 1.58 -0.36
CA GLY A 149 9.48 0.30 0.12
C GLY A 149 8.63 -0.88 -0.32
N TYR A 150 7.33 -0.67 -0.55
CA TYR A 150 6.36 -1.72 -0.84
C TYR A 150 5.33 -1.24 -1.86
N VAL A 151 4.90 -2.14 -2.75
CA VAL A 151 3.78 -1.87 -3.65
C VAL A 151 2.79 -3.04 -3.65
N ALA A 152 1.52 -2.74 -3.42
CA ALA A 152 0.41 -3.62 -3.74
C ALA A 152 -0.10 -3.30 -5.14
N LEU A 153 0.06 -4.25 -6.05
CA LEU A 153 -0.58 -4.23 -7.35
C LEU A 153 -1.96 -4.84 -7.20
N HIS A 154 -2.95 -4.02 -7.47
CA HIS A 154 -4.35 -4.37 -7.40
C HIS A 154 -5.09 -3.62 -8.50
N SER A 155 -5.99 -4.32 -9.20
CA SER A 155 -6.78 -3.78 -10.29
C SER A 155 -8.26 -4.01 -10.03
N GLY A 156 -9.10 -3.29 -10.76
CA GLY A 156 -10.54 -3.45 -10.69
C GLY A 156 -11.30 -2.41 -11.50
N PHE A 157 -12.60 -2.39 -11.26
CA PHE A 157 -13.56 -1.50 -11.86
C PHE A 157 -14.07 -0.54 -10.78
N PRO A 158 -13.75 0.76 -10.86
CA PRO A 158 -14.21 1.77 -9.91
C PRO A 158 -15.73 2.00 -9.96
N LYS A 159 -16.43 1.52 -11.01
CA LYS A 159 -17.86 1.71 -11.21
C LYS A 159 -18.56 0.44 -11.73
N PRO A 160 -19.86 0.25 -11.41
CA PRO A 160 -20.65 1.03 -10.43
C PRO A 160 -20.17 0.79 -8.99
N GLU A 161 -20.61 1.62 -8.05
CA GLU A 161 -20.35 1.40 -6.61
C GLU A 161 -21.31 0.32 -6.06
N PRO A 162 -20.85 -0.61 -5.19
CA PRO A 162 -19.48 -0.76 -4.72
C PRO A 162 -18.55 -1.28 -5.83
N TYR A 163 -17.31 -0.83 -5.80
CA TYR A 163 -16.29 -1.21 -6.77
C TYR A 163 -16.12 -2.73 -6.83
N ARG A 164 -15.62 -3.20 -7.98
CA ARG A 164 -15.34 -4.62 -8.19
C ARG A 164 -13.85 -4.80 -8.43
N THR A 165 -13.22 -5.65 -7.64
CA THR A 165 -11.83 -6.10 -7.86
C THR A 165 -11.73 -6.94 -9.14
N ALA A 166 -10.56 -6.93 -9.75
CA ALA A 166 -10.28 -7.73 -10.94
C ALA A 166 -8.85 -8.29 -10.89
N LEU A 167 -8.58 -9.26 -11.75
CA LEU A 167 -7.20 -9.63 -12.06
C LEU A 167 -6.47 -8.44 -12.69
N LEU A 168 -5.15 -8.42 -12.56
CA LEU A 168 -4.30 -7.32 -13.02
C LEU A 168 -4.43 -7.05 -14.53
N ASP A 169 -4.81 -8.06 -15.31
CA ASP A 169 -5.00 -8.00 -16.76
C ASP A 169 -6.45 -7.75 -17.21
N GLU A 170 -7.40 -7.58 -16.27
CA GLU A 170 -8.83 -7.44 -16.58
C GLU A 170 -9.46 -6.11 -16.14
N GLY A 171 -8.87 -5.42 -15.14
CA GLY A 171 -9.43 -4.18 -14.60
C GLY A 171 -9.16 -2.93 -15.46
N GLN A 172 -9.56 -1.76 -14.94
CA GLN A 172 -9.41 -0.46 -15.61
C GLN A 172 -8.14 0.31 -15.22
N ILE A 173 -7.33 -0.23 -14.33
CA ILE A 173 -6.08 0.38 -13.91
C ILE A 173 -4.96 -0.11 -14.82
N ASP A 174 -4.19 0.82 -15.40
CA ASP A 174 -3.01 0.48 -16.22
C ASP A 174 -1.85 -0.02 -15.33
N ILE A 175 -1.91 -1.29 -14.95
CA ILE A 175 -0.89 -1.93 -14.12
C ILE A 175 0.45 -1.99 -14.85
N ALA A 176 0.46 -2.13 -16.18
CA ALA A 176 1.69 -2.10 -16.96
C ALA A 176 2.37 -0.73 -16.88
N GLY A 177 1.60 0.35 -16.96
CA GLY A 177 2.10 1.71 -16.76
C GLY A 177 2.66 1.95 -15.36
N TRP A 178 1.95 1.50 -14.32
CA TRP A 178 2.45 1.52 -12.94
C TRP A 178 3.80 0.80 -12.80
N LEU A 179 3.90 -0.43 -13.30
CA LEU A 179 5.14 -1.21 -13.26
C LEU A 179 6.27 -0.52 -14.01
N GLY A 180 5.97 0.05 -15.18
CA GLY A 180 6.91 0.81 -15.99
C GLY A 180 7.53 1.99 -15.24
N LEU A 181 6.68 2.80 -14.61
CA LEU A 181 7.09 3.96 -13.79
C LEU A 181 7.91 3.56 -12.56
N LEU A 182 7.55 2.46 -11.90
CA LEU A 182 8.28 1.94 -10.74
C LEU A 182 9.67 1.47 -11.14
N TRP A 183 9.78 0.70 -12.22
CA TRP A 183 11.06 0.12 -12.63
C TRP A 183 12.01 1.14 -13.24
N GLU A 184 11.51 2.15 -13.96
CA GLU A 184 12.30 3.27 -14.46
C GLU A 184 12.95 4.05 -13.31
N ARG A 185 12.23 4.25 -12.21
CA ARG A 185 12.76 4.84 -10.97
C ARG A 185 13.67 3.90 -10.17
N GLY A 186 13.93 2.70 -10.66
CA GLY A 186 14.83 1.76 -10.01
C GLY A 186 14.22 1.01 -8.82
N TYR A 187 12.88 0.97 -8.67
CA TYR A 187 12.25 0.22 -7.59
C TYR A 187 12.61 -1.27 -7.66
N ARG A 188 12.99 -1.85 -6.51
CA ARG A 188 13.37 -3.27 -6.35
C ARG A 188 12.73 -3.93 -5.11
N GLY A 189 11.81 -3.24 -4.44
CA GLY A 189 11.12 -3.75 -3.26
C GLY A 189 10.05 -4.80 -3.58
N PRO A 190 9.33 -5.30 -2.57
CA PRO A 190 8.27 -6.30 -2.74
C PRO A 190 7.08 -5.78 -3.56
N LEU A 191 6.67 -6.59 -4.54
CA LEU A 191 5.39 -6.46 -5.22
C LEU A 191 4.42 -7.51 -4.64
N ALA A 192 3.32 -7.07 -4.05
CA ALA A 192 2.23 -7.95 -3.66
C ALA A 192 1.11 -7.88 -4.70
N LEU A 193 0.67 -9.02 -5.21
CA LEU A 193 -0.44 -9.10 -6.16
C LEU A 193 -1.70 -9.36 -5.36
N GLN A 194 -2.62 -8.39 -5.33
CA GLN A 194 -3.84 -8.49 -4.56
C GLN A 194 -5.05 -8.58 -5.50
N ALA A 195 -5.91 -9.53 -5.20
CA ALA A 195 -7.28 -9.59 -5.68
C ALA A 195 -8.11 -10.39 -4.66
N TYR A 196 -9.35 -9.98 -4.45
CA TYR A 196 -10.32 -10.64 -3.58
C TYR A 196 -11.67 -10.71 -4.27
N ASP A 197 -12.62 -11.48 -3.76
CA ASP A 197 -14.00 -11.58 -4.28
C ASP A 197 -14.13 -11.91 -5.78
N LEU A 198 -13.11 -12.57 -6.36
CA LEU A 198 -13.14 -13.00 -7.77
C LEU A 198 -13.98 -14.27 -7.98
N GLY A 199 -14.24 -15.03 -6.91
CA GLY A 199 -14.72 -16.41 -6.99
C GLY A 199 -13.67 -17.36 -7.58
N GLY A 200 -14.03 -18.63 -7.74
CA GLY A 200 -13.16 -19.64 -8.35
C GLY A 200 -11.96 -20.05 -7.50
N ASP A 201 -10.92 -20.58 -8.15
CA ASP A 201 -9.70 -21.06 -7.48
C ASP A 201 -8.68 -19.91 -7.29
N PRO A 202 -8.30 -19.58 -6.03
CA PRO A 202 -7.33 -18.54 -5.75
C PRO A 202 -5.92 -18.86 -6.28
N TYR A 203 -5.51 -20.12 -6.40
CA TYR A 203 -4.20 -20.49 -6.93
C TYR A 203 -4.09 -20.21 -8.43
N VAL A 204 -5.14 -20.52 -9.18
CA VAL A 204 -5.22 -20.21 -10.62
C VAL A 204 -5.16 -18.70 -10.84
N SER A 205 -5.90 -17.95 -10.02
CA SER A 205 -5.88 -16.49 -10.04
C SER A 205 -4.50 -15.92 -9.71
N ALA A 206 -3.81 -16.46 -8.71
CA ALA A 206 -2.47 -16.05 -8.33
C ALA A 206 -1.45 -16.34 -9.45
N GLU A 207 -1.50 -17.53 -10.06
CA GLU A 207 -0.60 -17.91 -11.16
C GLU A 207 -0.78 -16.98 -12.37
N ARG A 208 -2.03 -16.66 -12.73
CA ARG A 208 -2.32 -15.73 -13.83
C ARG A 208 -1.77 -14.33 -13.56
N GLN A 209 -1.96 -13.80 -12.35
CA GLN A 209 -1.40 -12.50 -11.98
C GLN A 209 0.14 -12.49 -12.01
N MET A 210 0.80 -13.54 -11.51
CA MET A 210 2.26 -13.63 -11.61
C MET A 210 2.74 -13.69 -13.07
N THR A 211 2.02 -14.44 -13.91
CA THR A 211 2.31 -14.54 -15.34
C THR A 211 2.21 -13.19 -16.03
N TYR A 212 1.16 -12.43 -15.73
CA TYR A 212 1.00 -11.07 -16.24
C TYR A 212 2.20 -10.17 -15.88
N VAL A 213 2.56 -10.08 -14.60
CA VAL A 213 3.68 -9.22 -14.16
C VAL A 213 5.01 -9.63 -14.82
N ARG A 214 5.29 -10.92 -14.92
CA ARG A 214 6.48 -11.45 -15.62
C ARG A 214 6.46 -11.07 -17.10
N SER A 215 5.32 -11.20 -17.77
CA SER A 215 5.19 -10.82 -19.18
C SER A 215 5.44 -9.33 -19.43
N VAL A 216 5.02 -8.46 -18.50
CA VAL A 216 5.28 -7.02 -18.55
C VAL A 216 6.78 -6.74 -18.37
N TRP A 217 7.42 -7.39 -17.39
CA TRP A 217 8.87 -7.30 -17.19
C TRP A 217 9.65 -7.74 -18.44
N ASP A 218 9.33 -8.91 -18.99
CA ASP A 218 10.01 -9.45 -20.17
C ASP A 218 9.75 -8.59 -21.41
N ARG A 219 8.57 -8.00 -21.53
CA ARG A 219 8.24 -7.06 -22.62
C ARG A 219 9.11 -5.81 -22.55
N PHE A 220 9.18 -5.15 -21.40
CA PHE A 220 9.98 -3.93 -21.23
C PHE A 220 11.49 -4.20 -21.27
N GLY A 221 11.93 -5.37 -20.79
CA GLY A 221 13.33 -5.78 -20.88
C GLY A 221 13.79 -6.07 -22.30
N ARG A 222 12.91 -6.60 -23.18
CA ARG A 222 13.22 -6.84 -24.60
C ARG A 222 13.20 -5.57 -25.43
N ASP A 223 12.23 -4.69 -25.21
CA ASP A 223 12.13 -3.41 -25.89
C ASP A 223 11.69 -2.33 -24.90
N PRO A 224 12.64 -1.54 -24.36
CA PRO A 224 12.35 -0.47 -23.42
C PRO A 224 11.34 0.55 -23.96
N ARG A 225 11.25 0.76 -25.28
CA ARG A 225 10.29 1.71 -25.88
C ARG A 225 8.83 1.30 -25.68
N LEU A 226 8.57 0.04 -25.32
CA LEU A 226 7.24 -0.44 -24.96
C LEU A 226 6.83 -0.06 -23.53
N ASN A 227 7.77 0.42 -22.70
CA ASN A 227 7.45 0.98 -21.40
C ASN A 227 6.77 2.33 -21.61
N PRO A 228 5.48 2.50 -21.23
CA PRO A 228 4.76 3.76 -21.42
C PRO A 228 5.35 4.91 -20.60
N ALA A 229 6.22 4.63 -19.63
CA ALA A 229 6.96 5.65 -18.89
C ALA A 229 8.06 6.32 -19.72
N HIS A 230 8.54 5.67 -20.79
CA HIS A 230 9.43 6.29 -21.77
C HIS A 230 8.59 6.94 -22.88
N PRO A 231 8.43 8.28 -22.92
CA PRO A 231 7.79 8.91 -24.06
C PRO A 231 8.58 8.57 -25.32
N ALA A 232 7.88 8.28 -26.42
CA ALA A 232 8.52 8.09 -27.72
C ALA A 232 9.40 9.33 -28.01
N PRO A 233 10.61 9.15 -28.57
CA PRO A 233 11.40 10.30 -29.00
C PRO A 233 10.55 11.11 -29.99
N GLN A 234 10.37 12.39 -29.67
CA GLN A 234 9.69 13.36 -30.54
C GLN A 234 10.52 13.61 -31.81
#